data_AF-A0A8J5GGJ1-F1
#
_entry.id   AF-A0A8J5GGJ1-F1
#
_cell.length_a   1.000
_cell.length_b   1.000
_cell.length_c   1.000
_cell.angle_alpha   90.00
_cell.angle_beta   90.00
_cell.angle_gamma   90.00
#
_symmetry.space_group_name_H-M   'P 1'
#
loop_
_entity.id
_entity.type
_entity.pdbx_description
1 polymer ?
#
loop_
_entity_poly.entity_id
_entity_poly.type
_entity_poly.pdbx_seq_one_letter_code
_entity_poly.pdbx_strand_id
1 'polypeptide(L)'
;MVENRLVGMKSRGVYETPGGTILWAAARELESLTLDRETIQMKDLLALKYAELVYAGRWFDPLRYAMDAFMERITETTTGSVTLKLYKGCVTVTSRTSPHSLYREDISSFETGAIYNQADAAGFIRLYGLPTRVRAMLEKGL
;
A
#
# COMPACT_ATOMS: atom_id res chain seq x y z
N MET A 1 12.15 12.04 17.10
CA MET A 1 10.67 11.99 17.08
C MET A 1 10.13 12.46 18.42
N VAL A 2 8.98 13.14 18.45
CA VAL A 2 8.18 13.29 19.66
C VAL A 2 7.00 12.35 19.54
N GLU A 3 6.82 11.45 20.51
CA GLU A 3 5.85 10.36 20.48
C GLU A 3 4.86 10.46 21.66
N ASN A 4 3.69 9.83 21.51
CA ASN A 4 2.71 9.69 22.59
C ASN A 4 2.90 8.32 23.25
N ARG A 5 3.26 8.30 24.53
CA ARG A 5 3.31 7.05 25.30
C ARG A 5 1.90 6.58 25.61
N LEU A 6 1.74 5.27 25.78
CA LEU A 6 0.46 4.66 26.15
C LEU A 6 -0.14 5.27 27.44
N VAL A 7 0.72 5.65 28.38
CA VAL A 7 0.35 6.30 29.65
C VAL A 7 -0.01 7.80 29.49
N GLY A 8 -0.23 8.30 28.27
CA GLY A 8 -0.78 9.62 27.98
C GLY A 8 0.23 10.77 27.90
N MET A 9 1.50 10.55 28.24
CA MET A 9 2.55 11.57 28.19
C MET A 9 3.27 11.62 26.85
N LYS A 10 3.79 12.79 26.47
CA LYS A 10 4.67 12.96 25.32
C LYS A 10 6.13 12.73 25.71
N SER A 11 6.90 12.14 24.80
CA SER A 11 8.33 11.85 24.99
C SER A 11 9.12 12.20 23.73
N ARG A 12 10.36 12.69 23.88
CA ARG A 12 11.28 12.91 22.75
C ARG A 12 12.32 11.80 22.72
N GLY A 13 12.40 11.09 21.59
CA GLY A 13 13.37 10.03 21.34
C GLY A 13 14.16 10.26 20.05
N VAL A 14 15.38 9.74 20.01
CA VAL A 14 16.22 9.63 18.81
C VAL A 14 16.40 8.14 18.52
N TYR A 15 16.27 7.75 17.27
CA TYR A 15 16.35 6.35 16.84
C TYR A 15 17.21 6.25 15.59
N GLU A 16 18.00 5.19 15.53
CA GLU A 16 18.82 4.83 14.37
C GLU A 16 18.39 3.43 13.92
N THR A 17 17.69 3.36 12.79
CA THR A 17 17.11 2.11 12.27
C THR A 17 17.48 1.90 10.79
N PRO A 18 18.77 1.90 10.42
CA PRO A 18 19.19 1.87 9.02
C PRO A 18 18.68 0.65 8.26
N GLY A 19 18.83 -0.56 8.84
CA GLY A 19 18.33 -1.79 8.23
C GLY A 19 16.81 -1.81 8.08
N GLY A 20 16.08 -1.40 9.13
CA GLY A 20 14.62 -1.31 9.08
C GLY A 20 14.11 -0.30 8.05
N THR A 21 14.80 0.84 7.92
CA THR A 21 14.47 1.88 6.92
C THR A 21 14.65 1.36 5.49
N ILE A 22 15.75 0.64 5.24
CA ILE A 22 16.04 0.03 3.94
C ILE A 22 15.04 -1.08 3.61
N LEU A 23 14.78 -1.98 4.57
CA LEU A 23 13.84 -3.09 4.39
C LEU A 23 12.41 -2.60 4.16
N TRP A 24 11.97 -1.59 4.92
CA TRP A 24 10.64 -1.00 4.74
C TRP A 24 10.49 -0.38 3.36
N ALA A 25 11.49 0.37 2.90
CA ALA A 25 11.49 0.95 1.56
C ALA A 25 11.45 -0.13 0.46
N ALA A 26 12.28 -1.18 0.57
CA ALA A 26 12.28 -2.27 -0.40
C ALA A 26 10.96 -3.06 -0.41
N ALA A 27 10.47 -3.47 0.77
CA ALA A 27 9.27 -4.29 0.90
C ALA A 27 8.04 -3.59 0.32
N ARG A 28 7.86 -2.30 0.64
CA ARG A 28 6.75 -1.49 0.10
C ARG A 28 6.75 -1.44 -1.42
N GLU A 29 7.92 -1.36 -2.04
CA GLU A 29 8.01 -1.29 -3.50
C GLU A 29 7.78 -2.63 -4.17
N LEU A 30 8.15 -3.72 -3.51
CA LEU A 30 7.80 -5.06 -3.97
C LEU A 30 6.30 -5.31 -3.85
N GLU A 31 5.68 -4.95 -2.72
CA GLU A 31 4.23 -5.01 -2.51
C GLU A 31 3.48 -4.20 -3.57
N SER A 32 3.94 -2.99 -3.91
CA SER A 32 3.31 -2.16 -4.95
C SER A 32 3.31 -2.81 -6.34
N LEU A 33 4.21 -3.78 -6.57
CA LEU A 33 4.35 -4.49 -7.83
C LEU A 33 3.52 -5.78 -7.86
N THR A 34 3.25 -6.39 -6.71
CA THR A 34 2.66 -7.74 -6.59
C THR A 34 1.27 -7.77 -6.00
N LEU A 35 0.83 -6.72 -5.31
CA LEU A 35 -0.49 -6.64 -4.68
C LEU A 35 -1.45 -5.77 -5.48
N ASP A 36 -2.73 -6.15 -5.50
CA ASP A 36 -3.78 -5.34 -6.11
C ASP A 36 -4.14 -4.13 -5.23
N ARG A 37 -4.87 -3.20 -5.85
CA ARG A 37 -5.21 -1.90 -5.26
C ARG A 37 -5.96 -2.01 -3.93
N GLU A 38 -6.99 -2.85 -3.85
CA GLU A 38 -7.83 -2.94 -2.64
C GLU A 38 -7.07 -3.62 -1.50
N THR A 39 -6.29 -4.66 -1.84
CA THR A 39 -5.46 -5.37 -0.87
C THR A 39 -4.43 -4.45 -0.23
N ILE A 40 -3.73 -3.62 -1.01
CA ILE A 40 -2.77 -2.63 -0.46
C ILE A 40 -3.48 -1.65 0.48
N GLN A 41 -4.65 -1.15 0.11
CA GLN A 41 -5.40 -0.19 0.95
C GLN A 41 -5.81 -0.81 2.28
N MET A 42 -6.33 -2.04 2.26
CA MET A 42 -6.70 -2.75 3.48
C MET A 42 -5.48 -3.07 4.34
N LYS A 43 -4.39 -3.51 3.70
CA LYS A 43 -3.11 -3.78 4.37
C LYS A 43 -2.55 -2.56 5.07
N ASP A 44 -2.56 -1.39 4.45
CA ASP A 44 -2.05 -0.15 5.04
C ASP A 44 -2.88 0.27 6.27
N LEU A 45 -4.20 0.10 6.21
CA LEU A 45 -5.08 0.34 7.37
C LEU A 45 -4.75 -0.62 8.53
N LEU A 46 -4.59 -1.91 8.25
CA LEU A 46 -4.26 -2.91 9.26
C LEU A 46 -2.84 -2.74 9.81
N ALA A 47 -1.88 -2.34 8.97
CA ALA A 47 -0.49 -2.12 9.38
C ALA A 47 -0.37 -1.01 10.42
N LEU A 48 -1.14 0.06 10.29
CA LEU A 48 -1.22 1.11 11.31
C LEU A 48 -1.76 0.56 12.63
N LYS A 49 -2.85 -0.22 12.58
CA LYS A 49 -3.42 -0.81 13.79
C LYS A 49 -2.48 -1.82 14.44
N TYR A 50 -1.78 -2.60 13.64
CA TYR A 50 -0.76 -3.55 14.07
C TYR A 50 0.35 -2.82 14.84
N ALA A 51 0.88 -1.72 14.28
CA ALA A 51 1.90 -0.92 14.94
C ALA A 51 1.44 -0.35 16.29
N GLU A 52 0.18 0.09 16.40
CA GLU A 52 -0.40 0.52 17.69
C GLU A 52 -0.42 -0.60 18.73
N LEU A 53 -0.83 -1.81 18.34
CA LEU A 53 -0.87 -2.96 19.26
C LEU A 53 0.54 -3.31 19.78
N VAL A 54 1.51 -3.35 18.87
CA VAL A 54 2.92 -3.63 19.23
C VAL A 54 3.46 -2.53 20.16
N TYR A 55 3.22 -1.25 19.83
CA TYR A 55 3.64 -0.13 20.67
C TYR A 55 3.00 -0.17 22.07
N ALA A 56 1.74 -0.60 22.15
CA ALA A 56 1.00 -0.74 23.41
C ALA A 56 1.39 -1.99 24.23
N GLY A 57 2.37 -2.79 23.77
CA GLY A 57 2.78 -4.03 24.43
C GLY A 57 1.76 -5.17 24.30
N ARG A 58 0.77 -5.03 23.40
CA ARG A 58 -0.30 -6.01 23.17
C ARG A 58 0.12 -7.06 22.15
N TRP A 59 1.32 -7.60 22.34
CA TRP A 59 1.90 -8.57 21.41
C TRP A 59 1.07 -9.85 21.36
N PHE A 60 0.57 -10.37 22.47
CA PHE A 60 -0.11 -11.67 22.54
C PHE A 60 -1.62 -11.61 22.27
N ASP A 61 -2.13 -10.48 21.78
CA ASP A 61 -3.55 -10.32 21.51
C ASP A 61 -4.01 -11.19 20.32
N PRO A 62 -5.19 -11.86 20.41
CA PRO A 62 -5.79 -12.59 19.29
C PRO A 62 -5.91 -11.76 18.01
N LEU A 63 -6.19 -10.46 18.14
CA LEU A 63 -6.28 -9.53 17.02
C LEU A 63 -4.98 -9.42 16.23
N ARG A 64 -3.83 -9.42 16.92
CA ARG A 64 -2.51 -9.34 16.27
C ARG A 64 -2.20 -10.64 15.52
N TYR A 65 -2.56 -11.82 16.08
CA TYR A 65 -2.45 -13.10 15.36
C TYR A 65 -3.33 -13.14 14.09
N ALA A 66 -4.55 -12.60 14.16
CA ALA A 66 -5.43 -12.51 12.99
C ALA A 66 -4.85 -11.59 11.90
N MET A 67 -4.20 -10.49 12.30
CA MET A 67 -3.49 -9.61 11.37
C MET A 67 -2.28 -10.31 10.74
N ASP A 68 -1.50 -11.08 11.49
CA ASP A 68 -0.37 -11.85 10.93
C ASP A 68 -0.85 -12.82 9.85
N ALA A 69 -1.90 -13.59 10.14
CA ALA A 69 -2.48 -14.51 9.16
C ALA A 69 -2.98 -13.80 7.89
N PHE A 70 -3.55 -12.60 8.03
CA PHE A 70 -3.91 -11.76 6.89
C PHE A 70 -2.67 -11.34 6.10
N MET A 71 -1.63 -10.82 6.75
CA MET A 71 -0.41 -10.35 6.11
C MET A 71 0.33 -11.48 5.40
N GLU A 72 0.44 -12.65 6.03
CA GLU A 72 1.02 -13.87 5.42
C GLU A 72 0.26 -14.23 4.14
N ARG A 73 -1.07 -14.28 4.20
CA ARG A 73 -1.90 -14.65 3.05
C ARG A 73 -1.73 -13.71 1.87
N ILE A 74 -1.77 -12.40 2.10
CA ILE A 74 -1.69 -11.43 1.01
C ILE A 74 -0.28 -11.36 0.40
N THR A 75 0.75 -11.67 1.18
CA THR A 75 2.16 -11.57 0.74
C THR A 75 2.74 -12.85 0.15
N GLU A 76 1.94 -13.92 -0.02
CA GLU A 76 2.39 -15.19 -0.63
C GLU A 76 3.11 -15.00 -1.98
N THR A 77 2.68 -14.02 -2.78
CA THR A 77 3.25 -13.70 -4.09
C THR A 77 4.23 -12.53 -4.08
N THR A 78 4.49 -11.91 -2.92
CA THR A 78 5.40 -10.76 -2.76
C THR A 78 6.86 -11.22 -2.76
N THR A 79 7.28 -11.80 -3.87
CA THR A 79 8.65 -12.31 -4.11
C THR A 79 9.29 -11.52 -5.24
N GLY A 80 10.56 -11.15 -5.11
CA GLY A 80 11.28 -10.40 -6.14
C GLY A 80 12.53 -9.70 -5.62
N SER A 81 12.96 -8.66 -6.33
CA SER A 81 14.16 -7.88 -6.01
C SER A 81 13.92 -6.40 -6.24
N VAL A 82 14.43 -5.57 -5.33
CA VAL A 82 14.39 -4.11 -5.40
C VAL A 82 15.81 -3.59 -5.26
N THR A 83 16.25 -2.77 -6.21
CA THR A 83 17.56 -2.12 -6.15
C THR A 83 17.39 -0.73 -5.53
N LEU A 84 18.20 -0.46 -4.51
CA LEU A 84 18.19 0.79 -3.76
C LEU A 84 19.53 1.51 -3.90
N LYS A 85 19.48 2.83 -4.08
CA LYS A 85 20.60 3.74 -3.95
C LYS A 85 20.56 4.40 -2.58
N LEU A 86 21.64 4.24 -1.82
CA LEU A 86 21.81 4.84 -0.50
C LEU A 86 22.77 6.01 -0.60
N TYR A 87 22.34 7.20 -0.20
CA TYR A 87 23.19 8.39 -0.27
C TYR A 87 22.83 9.39 0.81
N LYS A 88 23.80 9.77 1.64
CA LYS A 88 23.68 10.83 2.68
C LYS A 88 22.39 10.75 3.52
N GLY A 89 22.07 9.56 4.02
CA GLY A 89 20.88 9.34 4.85
C GLY A 89 19.57 9.19 4.06
N CYS A 90 19.61 9.20 2.73
CA CYS A 90 18.46 8.96 1.87
C CYS A 90 18.50 7.54 1.28
N VAL A 91 17.31 6.96 1.13
CA VAL A 91 17.07 5.70 0.40
C VAL A 91 16.26 6.06 -0.85
N THR A 92 16.75 5.72 -2.03
CA THR A 92 16.06 5.94 -3.31
C THR A 92 15.95 4.65 -4.09
N VAL A 93 14.78 4.34 -4.62
CA VAL A 93 14.52 3.12 -5.37
C VAL A 93 14.92 3.34 -6.83
N THR A 94 15.74 2.44 -7.39
CA THR A 94 16.22 2.56 -8.77
C THR A 94 15.59 1.55 -9.72
N SER A 95 15.25 0.36 -9.24
CA SER A 95 14.58 -0.67 -10.04
C SER A 95 13.87 -1.70 -9.16
N ARG A 96 12.92 -2.42 -9.75
CA ARG A 96 12.09 -3.43 -9.11
C ARG A 96 11.80 -4.52 -10.12
N THR A 97 11.85 -5.78 -9.70
CA THR A 97 11.53 -6.94 -10.54
C THR A 97 10.84 -8.01 -9.71
N SER A 98 9.80 -8.63 -10.24
CA SER A 98 9.12 -9.75 -9.59
C SER A 98 8.60 -10.74 -10.62
N PRO A 99 8.70 -12.07 -10.37
CA PRO A 99 8.02 -13.08 -11.17
C PRO A 99 6.48 -13.01 -11.05
N HIS A 100 5.94 -12.34 -10.04
CA HIS A 100 4.50 -12.18 -9.79
C HIS A 100 4.03 -10.73 -10.01
N SER A 101 4.72 -10.00 -10.90
CA SER A 101 4.36 -8.62 -11.18
C SER A 101 2.96 -8.51 -11.79
N LEU A 102 2.13 -7.65 -11.20
CA LEU A 102 0.85 -7.21 -11.77
C LEU A 102 1.03 -6.07 -12.78
N TYR A 103 2.24 -5.51 -12.89
CA TYR A 103 2.58 -4.55 -13.93
C TYR A 103 2.78 -5.26 -15.27
N ARG A 104 2.09 -4.77 -16.29
CA ARG A 104 2.08 -5.33 -17.64
C ARG A 104 2.26 -4.18 -18.64
N GLU A 105 3.46 -4.06 -19.19
CA GLU A 105 3.83 -3.00 -20.13
C GLU A 105 2.95 -3.01 -21.40
N ASP A 106 2.57 -4.20 -21.85
CA ASP A 106 1.72 -4.40 -23.03
C ASP A 106 0.27 -3.93 -22.85
N ILE A 107 -0.19 -3.78 -21.60
CA ILE A 107 -1.50 -3.20 -21.27
C ILE A 107 -1.37 -1.71 -20.94
N SER A 108 -0.25 -1.29 -20.35
CA SER A 108 -0.04 0.11 -19.91
C SER A 108 0.55 1.03 -20.98
N SER A 109 1.07 0.49 -22.08
CA SER A 109 1.65 1.28 -23.16
C SER A 109 0.61 2.14 -23.89
N PHE A 110 0.94 3.41 -24.12
CA PHE A 110 0.20 4.30 -25.02
C PHE A 110 0.41 3.96 -26.50
N GLU A 111 1.48 3.22 -26.80
CA GLU A 111 1.88 2.82 -28.13
C GLU A 111 1.30 1.42 -28.41
N THR A 112 0.06 1.40 -28.92
CA THR A 112 -0.56 0.23 -29.58
C THR A 112 -0.67 -1.06 -28.74
N GLY A 113 -1.50 -1.04 -27.69
CA GLY A 113 -1.97 -2.27 -27.04
C GLY A 113 -3.29 -2.77 -27.61
N ALA A 114 -3.32 -3.94 -28.27
CA ALA A 114 -4.56 -4.58 -28.75
C ALA A 114 -5.38 -5.24 -27.63
N ILE A 115 -4.85 -5.27 -26.40
CA ILE A 115 -5.42 -6.01 -25.26
C ILE A 115 -6.52 -5.20 -24.54
N TYR A 116 -6.38 -3.87 -24.47
CA TYR A 116 -7.34 -3.01 -23.77
C TYR A 116 -8.19 -2.20 -24.76
N ASN A 117 -9.51 -2.41 -24.74
CA ASN A 117 -10.45 -1.64 -25.54
C ASN A 117 -10.81 -0.32 -24.84
N GLN A 118 -10.27 0.80 -25.34
CA GLN A 118 -10.52 2.12 -24.78
C GLN A 118 -11.99 2.56 -24.83
N ALA A 119 -12.81 1.99 -25.73
CA ALA A 119 -14.23 2.31 -25.82
C ALA A 119 -15.00 1.93 -24.54
N ASP A 120 -14.53 0.92 -23.80
CA ASP A 120 -15.18 0.44 -22.57
C ASP A 120 -15.11 1.48 -21.44
N ALA A 121 -14.08 2.35 -21.45
CA ALA A 121 -13.90 3.40 -20.46
C ALA A 121 -15.10 4.36 -20.40
N ALA A 122 -15.73 4.67 -21.54
CA ALA A 122 -16.88 5.56 -21.58
C ALA A 122 -18.09 5.00 -20.83
N GLY A 123 -18.32 3.69 -20.94
CA GLY A 123 -19.37 2.99 -20.19
C GLY A 123 -19.06 2.95 -18.69
N PHE A 124 -17.82 2.59 -18.35
CA PHE A 124 -17.34 2.55 -16.97
C PHE A 124 -17.50 3.91 -16.27
N ILE A 125 -17.03 5.01 -16.86
CA ILE A 125 -17.11 6.35 -16.28
C ILE A 125 -18.57 6.75 -15.97
N ARG A 126 -19.49 6.45 -16.89
CA ARG A 126 -20.92 6.74 -16.70
C ARG A 126 -21.52 5.97 -15.52
N LEU A 127 -21.19 4.69 -15.38
CA LEU A 127 -21.69 3.85 -14.29
C LEU A 127 -21.03 4.19 -12.96
N TYR A 128 -19.71 4.36 -12.94
CA TYR A 128 -18.94 4.69 -11.75
C TYR A 128 -19.34 6.06 -11.16
N GLY A 129 -19.57 7.05 -12.02
CA GLY A 129 -20.00 8.39 -11.63
C GLY A 129 -21.51 8.52 -11.35
N LEU A 130 -22.31 7.50 -11.64
CA LEU A 130 -23.77 7.56 -11.54
C LEU A 130 -24.25 7.99 -10.13
N PRO A 131 -23.76 7.42 -9.02
CA PRO A 131 -24.21 7.81 -7.68
C PRO A 131 -23.92 9.29 -7.38
N THR A 132 -22.74 9.78 -7.78
CA THR A 132 -22.36 11.19 -7.61
C THR A 132 -23.26 12.12 -8.43
N ARG A 133 -23.58 11.71 -9.66
CA ARG A 133 -24.47 12.46 -10.55
C ARG A 133 -25.89 12.56 -10.00
N VAL A 134 -26.43 11.47 -9.46
CA VAL A 134 -27.76 11.45 -8.83
C VAL A 134 -27.81 12.39 -7.62
N ARG A 135 -26.80 12.35 -6.75
CA ARG A 135 -26.71 13.28 -5.61
C ARG A 135 -26.74 14.74 -6.07
N ALA A 136 -25.94 15.07 -7.10
CA ALA A 136 -25.90 16.42 -7.65
C ALA A 136 -27.20 16.85 -8.33
N MET A 137 -27.97 15.91 -8.90
CA MET A 137 -29.31 16.17 -9.46
C MET A 137 -30.30 16.54 -8.35
N LEU A 138 -30.34 15.74 -7.27
CA LEU A 138 -31.18 16.01 -6.10
C LEU A 138 -30.85 17.36 -5.44
N GLU A 139 -29.57 17.70 -5.29
CA GLU A 139 -29.13 18.99 -4.76
C GLU A 139 -29.58 20.18 -5.65
N LYS A 140 -29.78 19.95 -6.95
CA LYS A 140 -30.25 20.95 -7.92
C LYS A 140 -31.77 20.92 -8.13
N GLY A 141 -32.50 20.06 -7.44
CA GLY A 141 -33.96 19.91 -7.59
C GLY A 141 -34.40 19.29 -8.91
N LEU A 142 -33.56 18.46 -9.53
CA LEU A 142 -33.90 17.57 -10.66
C LEU A 142 -34.29 16.19 -10.13
#